data_AF-A0A8X7TMI0-F1
#
_entry.id   AF-A0A8X7TMI0-F1
#
_cell.length_a   1.000
_cell.length_b   1.000
_cell.length_c   1.000
_cell.angle_alpha   90.00
_cell.angle_beta   90.00
_cell.angle_gamma   90.00
#
_symmetry.space_group_name_H-M   'P 1'
#
loop_
_entity.id
_entity.type
_entity.pdbx_description
1 polymer ?
#
loop_
_entity_poly.entity_id
_entity_poly.type
_entity_poly.pdbx_seq_one_letter_code
_entity_poly.pdbx_strand_id
1 'polypeptide(L)'
;MEKYMVFACSDSRVCPSHVLNFQPGDAFVVRNIANMVPPFDKAKYGGVGAAIEYAVLHLKVENIVVIGHSACGGIKGLMSFPLDGNNSTDFIEDWVKICLPAKSKVKSEVGDSAFEDQCSRCEREAVNVSLANLLTYPFVREGLVKGTLALKGGYYDFIKGAFELWGLEFGLSETSSVKDVATILHWKL
;
A
#
# COMPACT_ATOMS: atom_id res chain seq x y z
N MET A 1 -6.30 14.89 17.64
CA MET A 1 -5.03 14.17 17.46
C MET A 1 -5.29 13.13 16.39
N GLU A 2 -4.39 13.02 15.43
CA GLU A 2 -4.56 12.25 14.20
C GLU A 2 -4.78 10.77 14.52
N LYS A 3 -5.91 10.20 14.07
CA LYS A 3 -6.20 8.77 14.26
C LYS A 3 -5.73 7.91 13.10
N TYR A 4 -5.47 8.54 11.96
CA TYR A 4 -5.14 7.87 10.70
C TYR A 4 -3.80 8.35 10.16
N MET A 5 -3.02 7.42 9.64
CA MET A 5 -2.03 7.69 8.61
C MET A 5 -2.59 7.22 7.27
N VAL A 6 -2.47 8.03 6.22
CA VAL A 6 -3.01 7.69 4.90
C VAL A 6 -1.93 7.78 3.83
N PHE A 7 -1.73 6.69 3.10
CA PHE A 7 -1.02 6.70 1.82
C PHE A 7 -2.02 6.84 0.68
N ALA A 8 -1.88 7.89 -0.12
CA ALA A 8 -2.71 8.13 -1.30
C ALA A 8 -1.85 8.54 -2.49
N CYS A 9 -2.39 8.41 -3.70
CA CYS A 9 -1.63 8.75 -4.89
C CYS A 9 -1.49 10.28 -4.99
N SER A 10 -0.40 10.74 -5.62
CA SER A 10 -0.19 12.15 -5.97
C SER A 10 -1.14 12.66 -7.06
N ASP A 11 -1.89 11.76 -7.69
CA ASP A 11 -2.91 12.10 -8.69
C ASP A 11 -3.87 13.18 -8.17
N SER A 12 -4.00 14.26 -8.94
CA SER A 12 -4.82 15.43 -8.56
C SER A 12 -6.29 15.12 -8.28
N ARG A 13 -6.82 14.01 -8.82
CA ARG A 13 -8.24 13.64 -8.73
C ARG A 13 -8.62 12.94 -7.42
N VAL A 14 -7.64 12.49 -6.64
CA VAL A 14 -7.86 11.58 -5.50
C VAL A 14 -7.31 12.13 -4.19
N CYS A 15 -7.48 13.44 -3.96
CA CYS A 15 -7.12 14.05 -2.68
C CYS A 15 -7.86 13.34 -1.53
N PRO A 16 -7.16 12.67 -0.59
CA PRO A 16 -7.82 11.84 0.42
C PRO A 16 -8.72 12.68 1.36
N SER A 17 -8.37 13.94 1.60
CA SER A 17 -9.22 14.85 2.39
C SER A 17 -10.57 15.12 1.72
N HIS A 18 -10.62 15.18 0.39
CA HIS A 18 -11.89 15.35 -0.33
C HIS A 18 -12.66 14.04 -0.43
N VAL A 19 -11.98 12.94 -0.78
CA VAL A 19 -12.61 11.64 -0.99
C VAL A 19 -13.23 11.09 0.30
N LEU A 20 -12.54 11.24 1.44
CA LEU A 20 -12.98 10.71 2.73
C LEU A 20 -13.48 11.78 3.70
N ASN A 21 -13.61 13.03 3.24
CA ASN A 21 -14.03 14.18 4.04
C ASN A 21 -13.23 14.40 5.33
N PHE A 22 -11.92 14.11 5.30
CA PHE A 22 -11.05 14.37 6.46
C PHE A 22 -10.91 15.87 6.72
N GLN A 23 -11.06 16.23 7.99
CA GLN A 23 -10.78 17.56 8.50
C GLN A 23 -9.30 17.72 8.86
N PRO A 24 -8.79 18.96 8.95
CA PRO A 24 -7.45 19.20 9.48
C PRO A 24 -7.26 18.56 10.86
N GLY A 25 -6.24 17.71 10.99
CA GLY A 25 -5.94 16.97 12.22
C GLY A 25 -6.57 15.58 12.34
N ASP A 26 -7.36 15.13 11.36
CA ASP A 26 -7.89 13.75 11.34
C ASP A 26 -6.84 12.73 10.88
N ALA A 27 -6.07 13.09 9.86
CA ALA A 27 -5.16 12.20 9.17
C ALA A 27 -3.78 12.82 8.89
N PHE A 28 -2.73 12.06 9.17
CA PHE A 28 -1.37 12.32 8.72
C PHE A 28 -1.16 11.69 7.33
N VAL A 29 -0.99 12.52 6.30
CA VAL A 29 -1.09 12.07 4.90
C VAL A 29 0.27 12.04 4.21
N VAL A 30 0.58 10.91 3.56
CA VAL A 30 1.69 10.76 2.62
C VAL A 30 1.12 10.59 1.21
N ARG A 31 1.63 11.38 0.25
CA ARG A 31 1.27 11.26 -1.16
C ARG A 31 2.50 11.01 -2.02
N ASN A 32 2.45 9.97 -2.85
CA ASN A 32 3.51 9.62 -3.80
C ASN A 32 2.91 8.99 -5.07
N ILE A 33 3.75 8.62 -6.04
CA ILE A 33 3.28 8.02 -7.29
C ILE A 33 2.72 6.62 -6.96
N ALA A 34 1.46 6.38 -7.35
CA ALA A 34 0.75 5.11 -7.15
C ALA A 34 0.66 4.63 -5.69
N ASN A 35 0.63 5.57 -4.72
CA ASN A 35 0.34 5.29 -3.30
C ASN A 35 1.15 4.13 -2.71
N MET A 36 2.37 3.94 -3.20
CA MET A 36 3.19 2.78 -2.88
C MET A 36 3.86 2.95 -1.53
N VAL A 37 3.86 1.87 -0.75
CA VAL A 37 4.72 1.77 0.44
C VAL A 37 5.88 0.84 0.11
N PRO A 38 7.12 1.34 0.01
CA PRO A 38 8.29 0.49 -0.12
C PRO A 38 8.58 -0.30 1.16
N PRO A 39 9.30 -1.43 1.06
CA PRO A 39 9.80 -2.14 2.24
C PRO A 39 10.80 -1.28 3.03
N PHE A 40 11.04 -1.66 4.27
CA PHE A 40 12.00 -1.01 5.17
C PHE A 40 13.41 -1.02 4.55
N ASP A 41 13.88 0.16 4.16
CA ASP A 41 15.26 0.39 3.70
C ASP A 41 15.67 1.82 4.05
N LYS A 42 16.67 1.95 4.94
CA LYS A 42 17.16 3.25 5.42
C LYS A 42 17.96 4.01 4.36
N ALA A 43 18.55 3.33 3.38
CA ALA A 43 19.36 3.96 2.34
C ALA A 43 18.51 4.44 1.17
N LYS A 44 17.50 3.66 0.76
CA LYS A 44 16.69 3.95 -0.44
C LYS A 44 15.39 4.69 -0.15
N TYR A 45 14.74 4.42 0.97
CA TYR A 45 13.36 4.83 1.20
C TYR A 45 13.17 5.65 2.48
N GLY A 46 14.20 6.41 2.86
CA GLY A 46 14.22 7.22 4.08
C GLY A 46 13.02 8.17 4.21
N GLY A 47 12.52 8.74 3.12
CA GLY A 47 11.34 9.63 3.15
C GLY A 47 10.06 8.92 3.61
N VAL A 48 9.75 7.74 3.04
CA VAL A 48 8.58 6.97 3.47
C VAL A 48 8.80 6.37 4.85
N GLY A 49 9.99 5.85 5.12
CA GLY A 49 10.31 5.27 6.43
C GLY A 49 10.17 6.27 7.58
N ALA A 50 10.67 7.49 7.40
CA ALA A 50 10.54 8.57 8.39
C ALA A 50 9.07 8.94 8.64
N ALA A 51 8.24 8.99 7.59
CA ALA A 51 6.82 9.30 7.74
C ALA A 51 6.06 8.23 8.53
N ILE A 52 6.34 6.94 8.27
CA ILE A 52 5.71 5.83 9.02
C ILE A 52 6.21 5.83 10.46
N GLU A 53 7.52 5.97 10.68
CA GLU A 53 8.11 6.04 12.02
C GLU A 53 7.50 7.17 12.85
N TYR A 54 7.38 8.36 12.27
CA TYR A 54 6.79 9.52 12.94
C TYR A 54 5.31 9.30 13.28
N ALA A 55 4.51 8.85 12.31
CA ALA A 55 3.09 8.61 12.53
C ALA A 55 2.84 7.55 13.62
N VAL A 56 3.58 6.44 13.59
CA VAL A 56 3.37 5.31 14.52
C VAL A 56 3.98 5.60 15.89
N LEU A 57 5.23 6.04 15.95
CA LEU A 57 5.95 6.17 17.22
C LEU A 57 5.74 7.50 17.91
N HIS A 58 5.40 8.57 17.19
CA HIS A 58 5.27 9.91 17.78
C HIS A 58 3.82 10.40 17.80
N LEU A 59 3.11 10.32 16.67
CA LEU A 59 1.69 10.73 16.62
C LEU A 59 0.74 9.69 17.20
N LYS A 60 1.21 8.43 17.33
CA LYS A 60 0.42 7.30 17.84
C LYS A 60 -0.88 7.07 17.06
N VAL A 61 -0.81 7.18 15.74
CA VAL A 61 -1.96 6.86 14.88
C VAL A 61 -2.44 5.42 15.14
N GLU A 62 -3.75 5.22 15.08
CA GLU A 62 -4.38 3.93 15.34
C GLU A 62 -4.56 3.10 14.06
N ASN A 63 -4.53 3.76 12.90
CA ASN A 63 -4.79 3.14 11.60
C ASN A 63 -3.77 3.63 10.56
N ILE A 64 -3.24 2.71 9.75
CA ILE A 64 -2.60 3.04 8.48
C ILE A 64 -3.49 2.55 7.35
N VAL A 65 -3.88 3.45 6.46
CA VAL A 65 -4.72 3.15 5.30
C VAL A 65 -3.93 3.41 4.02
N VAL A 66 -3.81 2.41 3.15
CA VAL A 66 -3.21 2.55 1.81
C VAL A 66 -4.33 2.55 0.78
N ILE A 67 -4.49 3.65 0.06
CA ILE A 67 -5.62 3.86 -0.85
C ILE A 67 -5.14 3.87 -2.30
N GLY A 68 -5.43 2.78 -3.01
CA GLY A 68 -5.34 2.70 -4.47
C GLY A 68 -6.51 3.41 -5.13
N HIS A 69 -6.45 3.61 -6.45
CA HIS A 69 -7.52 4.27 -7.18
C HIS A 69 -7.61 3.84 -8.63
N SER A 70 -8.77 4.05 -9.26
CA SER A 70 -8.98 3.74 -10.67
C SER A 70 -8.16 4.62 -11.60
N ALA A 71 -7.76 4.06 -12.74
CA ALA A 71 -7.01 4.73 -13.80
C ALA A 71 -5.72 5.43 -13.29
N CYS A 72 -4.97 4.73 -12.45
CA CYS A 72 -3.70 5.19 -11.89
C CYS A 72 -2.58 5.17 -12.94
N GLY A 73 -2.03 6.34 -13.25
CA GLY A 73 -0.93 6.48 -14.22
C GLY A 73 0.34 5.70 -13.82
N GLY A 74 0.67 5.64 -12.53
CA GLY A 74 1.84 4.90 -12.05
C GLY A 74 1.67 3.38 -12.18
N ILE A 75 0.46 2.85 -11.93
CA ILE A 75 0.16 1.42 -12.15
C ILE A 75 0.12 1.09 -13.64
N LYS A 76 -0.47 1.97 -14.47
CA LYS A 76 -0.40 1.82 -15.92
C LYS A 76 1.05 1.76 -16.42
N GLY A 77 1.90 2.64 -15.88
CA GLY A 77 3.35 2.62 -16.13
C GLY A 77 3.96 1.27 -15.74
N LEU A 78 3.82 0.86 -14.48
CA LEU A 78 4.28 -0.44 -13.99
C LEU A 78 3.89 -1.60 -14.91
N MET A 79 2.63 -1.65 -15.34
CA MET A 79 2.11 -2.71 -16.20
C MET A 79 2.65 -2.66 -17.63
N SER A 80 3.05 -1.47 -18.10
CA SER A 80 3.55 -1.25 -19.47
C SER A 80 5.07 -1.40 -19.60
N PHE A 81 5.84 -1.00 -18.58
CA PHE A 81 7.31 -1.00 -18.67
C PHE A 81 7.86 -2.42 -18.86
N PRO A 82 8.86 -2.62 -19.74
CA PRO A 82 9.55 -3.89 -19.89
C PRO A 82 10.37 -4.21 -18.64
N LEU A 83 10.67 -5.50 -18.43
CA LEU A 83 11.55 -5.98 -17.34
C LEU A 83 12.87 -6.48 -17.92
N ASP A 84 13.45 -5.72 -18.85
CA ASP A 84 14.69 -6.04 -19.56
C ASP A 84 15.94 -5.39 -18.97
N GLY A 85 15.77 -4.59 -17.90
CA GLY A 85 16.84 -3.90 -17.21
C GLY A 85 17.26 -2.57 -17.85
N ASN A 86 16.58 -2.14 -18.92
CA ASN A 86 16.85 -0.87 -19.58
C ASN A 86 15.73 0.14 -19.28
N ASN A 87 15.98 1.04 -18.32
CA ASN A 87 15.01 2.07 -17.96
C ASN A 87 14.96 3.17 -19.03
N SER A 88 13.73 3.53 -19.41
CA SER A 88 13.42 4.67 -20.28
C SER A 88 13.18 5.98 -19.51
N THR A 89 13.16 5.91 -18.17
CA THR A 89 12.87 7.01 -17.27
C THR A 89 13.91 7.11 -16.16
N ASP A 90 14.19 8.33 -15.69
CA ASP A 90 15.22 8.55 -14.65
C ASP A 90 14.84 7.98 -13.28
N PHE A 91 13.54 8.06 -12.92
CA PHE A 91 13.05 7.70 -11.58
C PHE A 91 11.77 6.86 -11.57
N ILE A 92 10.95 6.93 -12.64
CA ILE A 92 9.59 6.41 -12.60
C ILE A 92 9.58 4.88 -12.53
N GLU A 93 10.31 4.22 -13.42
CA GLU A 93 10.47 2.75 -13.42
C GLU A 93 11.08 2.27 -12.11
N ASP A 94 12.07 3.00 -11.61
CA ASP A 94 12.76 2.71 -10.36
C ASP A 94 11.88 2.88 -9.13
N TRP A 95 10.88 3.76 -9.18
CA TRP A 95 9.89 3.89 -8.12
C TRP A 95 8.82 2.80 -8.23
N VAL A 96 8.18 2.67 -9.41
CA VAL A 96 7.02 1.77 -9.53
C VAL A 96 7.40 0.30 -9.41
N LYS A 97 8.69 -0.05 -9.55
CA LYS A 97 9.17 -1.43 -9.32
C LYS A 97 8.94 -1.95 -7.90
N ILE A 98 8.65 -1.08 -6.93
CA ILE A 98 8.21 -1.47 -5.58
C ILE A 98 7.07 -2.50 -5.64
N CYS A 99 6.14 -2.34 -6.61
CA CYS A 99 4.99 -3.22 -6.78
C CYS A 99 5.16 -4.24 -7.93
N LEU A 100 6.38 -4.58 -8.35
CA LEU A 100 6.60 -5.72 -9.27
C LEU A 100 5.92 -7.02 -8.83
N PRO A 101 5.87 -7.39 -7.54
CA PRO A 101 5.14 -8.59 -7.12
C PRO A 101 3.65 -8.55 -7.51
N ALA A 102 3.01 -7.37 -7.47
CA ALA A 102 1.62 -7.19 -7.89
C ALA A 102 1.46 -7.40 -9.40
N LYS A 103 2.37 -6.82 -10.21
CA LYS A 103 2.41 -7.05 -11.66
C LYS A 103 2.55 -8.54 -11.98
N SER A 104 3.50 -9.22 -11.34
CA SER A 104 3.76 -10.65 -11.56
C SER A 104 2.54 -11.50 -11.23
N LYS A 105 1.90 -11.28 -10.08
CA LYS A 105 0.70 -12.00 -9.67
C LYS A 105 -0.45 -11.79 -10.66
N VAL A 106 -0.75 -10.54 -11.01
CA VAL A 106 -1.82 -10.21 -11.97
C VAL A 106 -1.54 -10.82 -13.34
N LYS A 107 -0.30 -10.76 -13.84
CA LYS A 107 0.08 -11.40 -15.10
C LYS A 107 -0.10 -12.92 -15.07
N SER A 108 0.15 -13.57 -13.92
CA SER A 108 -0.06 -15.01 -13.78
C SER A 108 -1.53 -15.42 -13.68
N GLU A 109 -2.39 -14.60 -13.05
CA GLU A 109 -3.79 -14.93 -12.82
C GLU A 109 -4.70 -14.54 -13.99
N VAL A 110 -4.38 -13.43 -14.67
CA VAL A 110 -5.24 -12.81 -15.70
C VAL A 110 -4.44 -12.25 -16.89
N GLY A 111 -3.32 -12.87 -17.23
CA GLY A 111 -2.43 -12.42 -18.30
C GLY A 111 -3.10 -12.26 -19.67
N ASP A 112 -4.14 -13.05 -19.95
CA ASP A 112 -4.89 -13.05 -21.21
C ASP A 112 -6.06 -12.04 -21.24
N SER A 113 -6.34 -11.36 -20.12
CA SER A 113 -7.41 -10.35 -20.06
C SER A 113 -7.01 -9.04 -20.74
N ALA A 114 -7.98 -8.16 -21.00
CA ALA A 114 -7.71 -6.83 -21.54
C ALA A 114 -6.75 -6.04 -20.64
N PHE A 115 -5.92 -5.18 -21.23
CA PHE A 115 -4.87 -4.47 -20.51
C PHE A 115 -5.43 -3.58 -19.38
N GLU A 116 -6.59 -2.95 -19.62
CA GLU A 116 -7.32 -2.16 -18.63
C GLU A 116 -7.78 -3.01 -17.43
N ASP A 117 -8.23 -4.24 -17.66
CA ASP A 117 -8.63 -5.17 -16.60
C ASP A 117 -7.41 -5.60 -15.76
N GLN A 118 -6.27 -5.83 -16.42
CA GLN A 118 -5.02 -6.10 -15.72
C GLN A 118 -4.60 -4.91 -14.86
N CYS A 119 -4.73 -3.67 -15.36
CA CYS A 119 -4.44 -2.46 -14.59
C CYS A 119 -5.36 -2.34 -13.37
N SER A 120 -6.67 -2.49 -13.55
CA SER A 120 -7.67 -2.42 -12.46
C SER A 120 -7.40 -3.45 -11.34
N ARG A 121 -6.98 -4.65 -11.70
CA ARG A 121 -6.57 -5.68 -10.73
C ARG A 121 -5.23 -5.33 -10.07
N CYS A 122 -4.28 -4.82 -10.84
CA CYS A 122 -2.97 -4.41 -10.32
C CYS A 122 -3.07 -3.22 -9.36
N GLU A 123 -4.00 -2.29 -9.57
CA GLU A 123 -4.25 -1.17 -8.65
C GLU A 123 -4.62 -1.66 -7.24
N ARG A 124 -5.44 -2.72 -7.13
CA ARG A 124 -5.79 -3.34 -5.84
C ARG A 124 -4.65 -4.19 -5.29
N GLU A 125 -3.99 -4.98 -6.14
CA GLU A 125 -2.90 -5.84 -5.68
C GLU A 125 -1.67 -5.03 -5.23
N ALA A 126 -1.41 -3.86 -5.83
CA ALA A 126 -0.35 -2.95 -5.40
C ALA A 126 -0.60 -2.40 -3.98
N VAL A 127 -1.87 -2.20 -3.61
CA VAL A 127 -2.26 -1.90 -2.22
C VAL A 127 -1.89 -3.07 -1.32
N ASN A 128 -2.22 -4.31 -1.68
CA ASN A 128 -1.86 -5.49 -0.90
C ASN A 128 -0.34 -5.65 -0.72
N VAL A 129 0.45 -5.44 -1.79
CA VAL A 129 1.92 -5.42 -1.71
C VAL A 129 2.41 -4.33 -0.77
N SER A 130 1.83 -3.13 -0.83
CA SER A 130 2.20 -2.03 0.07
C SER A 130 1.86 -2.33 1.53
N LEU A 131 0.72 -2.97 1.80
CA LEU A 131 0.36 -3.42 3.13
C LEU A 131 1.29 -4.54 3.64
N ALA A 132 1.73 -5.44 2.76
CA ALA A 132 2.75 -6.42 3.10
C ALA A 132 4.11 -5.75 3.39
N ASN A 133 4.48 -4.72 2.62
CA ASN A 133 5.69 -3.95 2.86
C ASN A 133 5.64 -3.20 4.21
N LEU A 134 4.48 -2.70 4.65
CA LEU A 134 4.32 -2.13 5.99
C LEU A 134 4.71 -3.12 7.10
N LEU A 135 4.53 -4.42 6.89
CA LEU A 135 4.95 -5.44 7.85
C LEU A 135 6.46 -5.62 7.91
N THR A 136 7.24 -5.05 7.01
CA THR A 136 8.72 -5.08 7.12
C THR A 136 9.23 -4.09 8.18
N TYR A 137 8.44 -3.08 8.55
CA TYR A 137 8.76 -2.09 9.57
C TYR A 137 8.54 -2.67 10.98
N PRO A 138 9.57 -2.78 11.84
CA PRO A 138 9.44 -3.42 13.14
C PRO A 138 8.37 -2.80 14.05
N PHE A 139 8.30 -1.47 14.10
CA PHE A 139 7.34 -0.73 14.93
C PHE A 139 5.89 -0.84 14.42
N VAL A 140 5.68 -1.12 13.13
CA VAL A 140 4.35 -1.41 12.60
C VAL A 140 3.89 -2.78 13.09
N ARG A 141 4.74 -3.81 12.97
CA ARG A 141 4.42 -5.15 13.51
C ARG A 141 4.16 -5.12 15.01
N GLU A 142 4.99 -4.39 15.75
CA GLU A 142 4.81 -4.23 17.20
C GLU A 142 3.45 -3.61 17.53
N GLY A 143 3.05 -2.55 16.82
CA GLY A 143 1.73 -1.93 16.98
C GLY A 143 0.57 -2.88 16.67
N LEU A 144 0.72 -3.71 15.64
CA LEU A 144 -0.29 -4.73 15.28
C LEU A 144 -0.41 -5.80 16.37
N VAL A 145 0.70 -6.36 16.85
CA VAL A 145 0.71 -7.38 17.93
C VAL A 145 0.10 -6.82 19.22
N LYS A 146 0.35 -5.54 19.54
CA LYS A 146 -0.22 -4.87 20.72
C LYS A 146 -1.68 -4.46 20.54
N GLY A 147 -2.26 -4.61 19.35
CA GLY A 147 -3.62 -4.16 19.04
C GLY A 147 -3.78 -2.63 19.05
N THR A 148 -2.68 -1.87 18.99
CA THR A 148 -2.68 -0.41 18.99
C THR A 148 -2.66 0.19 17.59
N LEU A 149 -2.43 -0.63 16.56
CA LEU A 149 -2.37 -0.23 15.16
C LEU A 149 -3.14 -1.22 14.30
N ALA A 150 -3.89 -0.73 13.32
CA ALA A 150 -4.54 -1.53 12.30
C ALA A 150 -4.07 -1.14 10.89
N LEU A 151 -3.94 -2.12 9.99
CA LEU A 151 -3.63 -1.90 8.58
C LEU A 151 -4.88 -2.12 7.72
N LYS A 152 -5.16 -1.19 6.81
CA LYS A 152 -6.32 -1.24 5.91
C LYS A 152 -5.92 -0.91 4.47
N GLY A 153 -6.46 -1.65 3.52
CA GLY A 153 -6.42 -1.31 2.11
C GLY A 153 -7.70 -0.62 1.69
N GLY A 154 -7.59 0.34 0.78
CA GLY A 154 -8.74 0.97 0.14
C GLY A 154 -8.55 1.07 -1.35
N TYR A 155 -9.66 1.11 -2.08
CA TYR A 155 -9.65 1.37 -3.52
C TYR A 155 -10.78 2.34 -3.88
N TYR A 156 -10.40 3.52 -4.38
CA TYR A 156 -11.36 4.53 -4.82
C TYR A 156 -11.52 4.51 -6.34
N ASP A 157 -12.71 4.12 -6.79
CA ASP A 157 -13.09 4.21 -8.21
C ASP A 157 -13.81 5.52 -8.47
N PHE A 158 -13.09 6.55 -8.93
CA PHE A 158 -13.72 7.84 -9.29
C PHE A 158 -14.51 7.79 -10.60
N ILE A 159 -14.36 6.73 -11.41
CA ILE A 159 -15.13 6.56 -12.65
C ILE A 159 -16.53 6.09 -12.29
N LYS A 160 -16.64 5.15 -11.34
CA LYS A 160 -17.92 4.60 -10.86
C LYS A 160 -18.48 5.30 -9.62
N GLY A 161 -17.68 6.16 -8.98
CA GLY A 161 -18.04 6.83 -7.72
C GLY A 161 -18.15 5.86 -6.54
N ALA A 162 -17.30 4.82 -6.50
CA ALA A 162 -17.36 3.77 -5.49
C ALA A 162 -16.07 3.71 -4.65
N PHE A 163 -16.19 3.25 -3.41
CA PHE A 163 -15.04 3.04 -2.52
C PHE A 163 -15.11 1.66 -1.88
N GLU A 164 -14.03 0.89 -2.03
CA GLU A 164 -13.83 -0.42 -1.38
C GLU A 164 -12.85 -0.23 -0.20
N LEU A 165 -13.07 -0.96 0.90
CA LEU A 165 -12.20 -0.94 2.08
C LEU A 165 -12.06 -2.36 2.61
N TRP A 166 -10.83 -2.81 2.86
CA TRP A 166 -10.53 -4.12 3.45
C TRP A 166 -9.48 -4.03 4.55
N GLY A 167 -9.46 -5.01 5.45
CA GLY A 167 -8.54 -5.06 6.58
C GLY A 167 -7.49 -6.17 6.45
N LEU A 168 -6.29 -5.94 7.01
CA LEU A 168 -5.35 -7.01 7.30
C LEU A 168 -5.63 -7.55 8.71
N GLU A 169 -5.84 -8.86 8.83
CA GLU A 169 -5.78 -9.52 10.14
C GLU A 169 -4.35 -10.01 10.37
N PHE A 170 -3.67 -9.42 11.36
CA PHE A 170 -2.32 -9.80 11.78
C PHE A 170 -2.35 -10.30 13.21
N GLY A 171 -1.99 -11.56 13.42
CA GLY A 171 -1.89 -12.18 14.74
C GLY A 171 -0.80 -13.24 14.75
N LEU A 172 -0.10 -13.37 15.87
CA LEU A 172 0.78 -14.51 16.10
C LEU A 172 -0.10 -15.68 16.58
N SER A 173 -0.07 -16.79 15.85
CA SER A 173 -0.65 -18.04 16.34
C SER A 173 0.32 -18.66 17.35
N GLU A 174 -0.14 -18.95 18.57
CA GLU A 174 0.61 -19.79 19.51
C GLU A 174 0.57 -21.24 19.00
N THR A 175 1.49 -21.59 18.09
CA THR A 175 1.76 -23.00 17.79
C THR A 175 2.72 -23.55 18.84
N SER A 176 2.27 -24.57 19.58
CA SER A 176 2.98 -25.21 20.70
C SER A 176 4.20 -26.08 20.27
N SER A 177 4.94 -25.66 19.24
CA SER A 177 6.14 -26.34 18.78
C SER A 177 7.10 -25.33 18.16
N VAL A 178 8.33 -25.30 18.68
CA VAL A 178 9.43 -24.36 18.35
C VAL A 178 9.93 -24.49 16.89
N LYS A 179 9.16 -25.09 15.98
CA LYS A 179 9.58 -25.32 14.59
C LYS A 179 8.83 -24.55 13.52
N ASP A 180 7.64 -24.01 13.80
CA ASP A 180 6.86 -23.32 12.77
C ASP A 180 6.17 -22.05 13.31
N VAL A 181 6.93 -20.95 13.40
CA VAL A 181 6.34 -19.60 13.49
C VAL A 181 6.03 -19.15 12.07
N ALA A 182 4.94 -19.66 11.49
CA ALA A 182 4.42 -19.16 10.22
C ALA A 182 3.51 -17.95 10.49
N THR A 183 3.91 -16.77 10.00
CA THR A 183 3.02 -15.60 9.95
C THR A 183 2.00 -15.82 8.83
N ILE A 184 0.71 -15.92 9.16
CA ILE A 184 -0.34 -16.07 8.14
C ILE A 184 -1.01 -14.72 7.89
N LEU A 185 -0.96 -14.25 6.65
CA LEU A 185 -1.62 -13.01 6.21
C LEU A 185 -2.96 -13.38 5.57
N HIS A 186 -4.06 -12.97 6.21
CA HIS A 186 -5.41 -13.09 5.64
C HIS A 186 -6.01 -11.70 5.44
N TRP A 187 -6.62 -11.50 4.26
CA TRP A 187 -7.39 -10.31 3.93
C TRP A 187 -8.88 -10.61 4.13
N LYS A 188 -9.60 -9.80 4.92
CA LYS A 188 -11.06 -9.82 4.94
C LYS A 188 -11.58 -8.68 4.07
N LEU A 189 -12.32 -9.05 3.02
CA LEU A 189 -13.15 -8.15 2.22
C LEU A 189 -14.33 -7.63 3.04
#